data_AF-A0A0S2FE41-F1
#
_entry.id   AF-A0A0S2FE41-F1
#
_cell.length_a   1.000
_cell.length_b   1.000
_cell.length_c   1.000
_cell.angle_alpha   90.00
_cell.angle_beta   90.00
_cell.angle_gamma   90.00
#
_symmetry.space_group_name_H-M   'P 1'
#
loop_
_entity.id
_entity.type
_entity.pdbx_description
1 polymer ?
#
loop_
_entity_poly.entity_id
_entity_poly.type
_entity_poly.pdbx_seq_one_letter_code
_entity_poly.pdbx_strand_id
1 'polypeptide(L)' 'MNATLRIAVLSLSVLGLAACAGTQTKSSYAEPSVSKHAVAGMSRDDYYVSAVERLAKRRGIEVVWVNPPDRRTMGGHQEE' A
#
# COMPACT_ATOMS: atom_id res chain seq x y z
N MET A 1 -22.64 46.84 0.57
CA MET A 1 -21.42 46.01 0.65
C MET A 1 -21.59 44.73 -0.19
N ASN A 2 -21.48 44.87 -1.50
CA ASN A 2 -20.77 44.02 -2.46
C ASN A 2 -20.87 42.50 -2.20
N ALA A 3 -22.08 41.94 -2.22
CA ALA A 3 -22.30 40.49 -2.10
C ALA A 3 -21.47 39.69 -3.11
N THR A 4 -21.27 40.26 -4.30
CA THR A 4 -20.39 39.74 -5.36
C THR A 4 -18.94 39.58 -4.91
N LEU A 5 -18.41 40.53 -4.14
CA LEU A 5 -17.03 40.47 -3.64
C LEU A 5 -16.86 39.38 -2.57
N ARG A 6 -17.87 39.19 -1.71
CA ARG A 6 -17.85 38.14 -0.69
C ARG A 6 -17.91 36.73 -1.32
N ILE A 7 -18.73 36.56 -2.35
CA ILE A 7 -18.82 35.30 -3.10
C ILE A 7 -17.48 34.98 -3.79
N ALA A 8 -16.84 35.98 -4.39
CA ALA A 8 -15.53 35.81 -5.04
C ALA A 8 -14.42 35.40 -4.06
N VAL A 9 -14.41 35.96 -2.84
CA VAL A 9 -13.43 35.59 -1.80
C VAL A 9 -13.67 34.17 -1.29
N LEU A 10 -14.93 33.79 -1.09
CA LEU A 10 -15.29 32.45 -0.64
C LEU A 10 -14.94 31.37 -1.68
N SER A 11 -15.21 31.62 -2.96
CA SER A 11 -14.88 30.67 -4.04
C SER A 11 -13.37 30.48 -4.18
N LEU A 12 -12.59 31.57 -4.12
CA LEU A 12 -11.12 31.52 -4.18
C LEU A 12 -10.52 30.71 -3.03
N SER A 13 -11.10 30.82 -1.83
CA SER A 13 -10.65 30.10 -0.63
C SER A 13 -10.89 28.60 -0.73
N VAL A 14 -12.04 28.18 -1.26
CA VAL A 14 -12.36 26.74 -1.47
C VAL A 14 -11.45 26.12 -2.53
N LEU A 15 -11.17 26.84 -3.62
CA LEU A 15 -10.26 26.38 -4.68
C LEU A 15 -8.81 26.22 -4.18
N GLY A 16 -8.33 27.11 -3.30
CA GLY A 16 -6.99 27.02 -2.72
C GLY A 16 -6.80 25.80 -1.79
N LEU A 17 -7.83 25.41 -1.05
CA LEU A 17 -7.78 24.26 -0.14
C LEU A 17 -7.74 22.91 -0.89
N ALA A 18 -8.31 22.81 -2.09
CA ALA A 18 -8.26 21.60 -2.91
C ALA A 18 -6.84 21.25 -3.38
N ALA A 19 -5.93 22.22 -3.44
CA ALA A 19 -4.53 22.00 -3.82
C ALA A 19 -3.71 21.29 -2.73
N CYS A 20 -4.11 21.38 -1.46
CA CYS A 20 -3.35 20.78 -0.34
C CYS A 20 -3.63 19.28 -0.15
N ALA A 21 -4.71 18.74 -0.73
CA ALA A 21 -5.02 17.30 -0.71
C ALA A 21 -4.43 16.53 -1.91
N GLY A 22 -3.76 17.22 -2.84
CA GLY A 22 -3.42 16.70 -4.17
C GLY A 22 -2.00 16.15 -4.36
N THR A 23 -1.16 16.08 -3.33
CA THR A 23 0.17 15.45 -3.46
C THR A 23 0.05 13.94 -3.31
N GLN A 24 -0.62 13.29 -4.27
CA GLN A 24 -0.36 11.89 -4.51
C GLN A 24 1.05 11.82 -5.11
N THR A 25 2.07 11.71 -4.24
CA THR A 25 3.40 11.27 -4.65
C THR A 25 3.17 10.02 -5.48
N LYS A 26 3.39 10.15 -6.78
CA LYS A 26 3.46 9.02 -7.70
C LYS A 26 4.67 8.23 -7.24
N SER A 27 4.44 7.34 -6.29
CA SER A 27 5.44 6.39 -5.84
C SER A 27 5.91 5.69 -7.09
N SER A 28 7.19 5.83 -7.44
CA SER A 28 7.84 5.02 -8.48
C SER A 28 8.02 3.59 -7.96
N TYR A 29 6.96 3.01 -7.41
CA TYR A 29 6.91 1.61 -7.06
C TYR A 29 6.96 0.84 -8.37
N ALA A 30 8.18 0.53 -8.80
CA ALA A 30 8.40 -0.60 -9.66
C ALA A 30 7.92 -1.80 -8.85
N GLU A 31 6.85 -2.45 -9.33
CA GLU A 31 6.49 -3.77 -8.82
C GLU A 31 7.77 -4.60 -8.90
N PRO A 32 8.34 -5.07 -7.77
CA PRO A 32 9.47 -5.98 -7.85
C PRO A 32 8.97 -7.10 -8.74
N SER A 33 9.63 -7.31 -9.88
CA SER A 33 9.26 -8.38 -10.80
C SER A 33 9.25 -9.63 -9.94
N VAL A 34 8.04 -10.07 -9.58
CA VAL A 34 7.86 -11.25 -8.77
C VAL A 34 8.35 -12.30 -9.71
N SER A 35 9.61 -12.68 -9.53
CA SER A 35 10.30 -13.62 -10.36
C SER A 35 9.36 -14.81 -10.38
N LYS A 36 8.70 -14.99 -11.52
CA LYS A 36 7.72 -16.03 -11.80
C LYS A 36 8.41 -17.40 -11.85
N HIS A 37 9.50 -17.54 -11.12
CA HIS A 37 10.08 -18.77 -10.63
C HIS A 37 9.29 -19.11 -9.37
N ALA A 38 8.01 -19.43 -9.56
CA ALA A 38 7.39 -20.40 -8.69
C ALA A 38 8.25 -21.66 -8.85
N VAL A 39 9.18 -21.87 -7.93
CA VAL A 39 9.93 -23.13 -7.84
C VAL A 39 8.85 -24.19 -7.68
N ALA A 40 8.67 -25.01 -8.72
CA ALA A 40 7.62 -26.04 -8.76
C ALA A 40 7.76 -26.94 -7.52
N GLY A 41 6.91 -26.71 -6.50
CA GLY A 41 6.94 -27.46 -5.25
C GLY A 41 6.83 -26.65 -3.95
N MET A 42 7.09 -25.33 -3.95
CA MET A 42 6.92 -24.47 -2.76
C MET A 42 5.58 -23.72 -2.82
N SER A 43 4.67 -24.02 -1.89
CA SER A 43 3.35 -23.36 -1.82
C SER A 43 3.46 -22.10 -0.97
N ARG A 44 3.87 -20.99 -1.58
CA ARG A 44 3.91 -19.69 -0.89
C ARG A 44 2.56 -19.38 -0.23
N ASP A 45 2.58 -18.93 1.02
CA ASP A 45 1.38 -18.45 1.69
C ASP A 45 1.03 -17.03 1.23
N ASP A 46 0.35 -16.95 0.08
CA ASP A 46 -0.07 -15.69 -0.52
C ASP A 46 -1.02 -14.88 0.39
N TYR A 47 -1.79 -15.54 1.26
CA TYR A 47 -2.67 -14.85 2.21
C TYR A 47 -1.84 -14.11 3.26
N TYR A 48 -0.89 -14.82 3.88
CA TYR A 48 -0.01 -14.21 4.87
C TYR A 48 0.86 -13.10 4.25
N VAL A 49 1.50 -13.39 3.11
CA VAL A 49 2.36 -12.44 2.40
C VAL A 49 1.60 -11.16 2.07
N SER A 50 0.41 -11.27 1.48
CA SER A 50 -0.39 -10.10 1.10
C SER A 50 -0.89 -9.30 2.32
N ALA A 51 -1.14 -9.95 3.45
CA ALA A 51 -1.51 -9.28 4.69
C ALA A 51 -0.35 -8.44 5.25
N VAL A 52 0.86 -9.01 5.29
CA VAL A 52 2.08 -8.33 5.75
C VAL A 52 2.42 -7.15 4.85
N GLU A 53 2.41 -7.33 3.53
CA GLU A 53 2.71 -6.27 2.57
C GLU A 53 1.71 -5.11 2.67
N ARG A 54 0.43 -5.41 2.87
CA ARG A 54 -0.60 -4.39 3.08
C ARG A 54 -0.35 -3.58 4.35
N LEU A 55 0.05 -4.25 5.44
CA LEU A 55 0.37 -3.57 6.69
C LEU A 55 1.63 -2.70 6.55
N ALA A 56 2.67 -3.23 5.91
CA ALA A 56 3.92 -2.53 5.68
C ALA A 56 3.71 -1.27 4.83
N LYS A 57 2.93 -1.37 3.75
CA LYS A 57 2.56 -0.23 2.90
C LYS A 57 1.87 0.89 3.68
N ARG A 58 0.93 0.56 4.58
CA ARG A 58 0.26 1.56 5.43
C ARG A 58 1.21 2.26 6.40
N ARG A 59 2.34 1.62 6.73
CA ARG A 59 3.35 2.15 7.66
C ARG A 59 4.55 2.77 6.94
N GLY A 60 4.58 2.77 5.61
CA GLY A 60 5.74 3.23 4.84
C GLY A 60 6.98 2.35 5.03
N ILE A 61 6.79 1.06 5.32
CA ILE A 61 7.88 0.08 5.51
C ILE A 61 8.06 -0.71 4.21
N GLU A 62 9.30 -0.87 3.76
CA GLU A 62 9.67 -1.76 2.66
C GLU A 62 9.91 -3.19 3.18
N VAL A 63 9.33 -4.18 2.49
CA VAL A 63 9.47 -5.60 2.85
C VAL A 63 10.17 -6.33 1.71
N VAL A 64 11.24 -7.06 2.06
CA VAL A 64 11.97 -7.94 1.15
C VAL A 64 11.93 -9.35 1.73
N TRP A 65 11.36 -10.29 0.97
CA TRP A 65 11.24 -11.68 1.38
C TRP A 65 12.48 -12.47 0.95
N VAL A 66 13.35 -12.81 1.91
CA VAL A 66 14.51 -13.70 1.66
C VAL A 66 14.09 -15.17 1.68
N ASN A 67 13.16 -15.54 2.58
CA ASN A 67 12.56 -16.86 2.66
C ASN A 67 11.05 -16.69 2.97
N PRO A 68 10.20 -16.48 1.95
CA PRO A 68 8.78 -16.27 2.17
C PRO A 68 8.13 -17.51 2.81
N PRO A 69 7.11 -17.33 3.67
CA PRO A 69 6.48 -18.44 4.37
C PRO A 69 5.78 -19.39 3.40
N ASP A 70 5.95 -20.69 3.63
CA ASP A 70 5.22 -21.77 2.96
C ASP A 70 4.02 -22.17 3.82
N ARG A 71 2.85 -22.32 3.17
CA ARG A 71 1.61 -22.80 3.77
C ARG A 71 1.78 -24.09 4.59
N ARG A 72 2.71 -24.97 4.20
CA ARG A 72 2.88 -26.28 4.86
C ARG A 72 3.47 -26.19 6.28
N THR A 73 4.19 -25.12 6.60
CA THR A 73 4.94 -25.02 7.86
C THR A 73 4.19 -24.37 9.01
N MET A 74 3.16 -23.57 8.74
CA MET A 74 2.36 -22.92 9.80
C MET A 74 1.33 -23.84 10.48
N GLY A 75 1.19 -25.09 10.01
CA GLY A 75 0.38 -26.13 10.67
C GLY A 75 1.16 -27.06 11.61
N GLY A 76 2.48 -26.90 11.73
CA GLY A 76 3.36 -27.82 12.47
C GLY A 76 3.41 -27.62 14.00
N HIS A 77 2.52 -26.81 14.56
CA HIS A 77 2.37 -26.65 16.01
C HIS A 77 1.03 -27.24 16.48
N GLN A 78 0.77 -28.50 16.12
CA GLN A 78 -0.21 -29.36 16.76
C GLN A 78 0.50 -30.65 17.19
N GLU A 79 0.99 -30.60 18.43
CA GLU A 79 1.07 -31.64 19.47
C GLU A 79 1.65 -33.03 19.14
N GLU A 80 2.60 -33.45 20.00
CA GLU A 80 2.91 -34.86 20.31
C GLU A 80 1.66 -35.66 20.70
#